data_AF-A0A854QG15-F1
#
_entry.id   AF-A0A854QG15-F1
#
_cell.length_a   1.000
_cell.length_b   1.000
_cell.length_c   1.000
_cell.angle_alpha   90.00
_cell.angle_beta   90.00
_cell.angle_gamma   90.00
#
_symmetry.space_group_name_H-M   'P 1'
#
loop_
_entity.id
_entity.type
_entity.pdbx_description
1 polymer ?
#
loop_
_entity_poly.entity_id
_entity_poly.type
_entity_poly.pdbx_seq_one_letter_code
_entity_poly.pdbx_strand_id
1 'polypeptide(L)'
;MADISVEDKCKLAARLVEQTPPGEINDVINDIRAIINDDQALMPYVLPALRSYNLSQLHVVEHPELDEIPAHTSLLSEAVILPGSEKERYVDNIGKKSFAFDHLTFTVSDYQPYELPEEEETFRAELAKSLEAYSKNHFPSGFYSVACSQFPLNPQSAAAAVAEPDSIAPSETAPAEDPIPTAAEGEPFAETAVEKMDTEEDADVTDVVTELVNSGDLEPSSTPAVGHVEGKVDISDPERLEALDEAVEEEKEREEEEERANGGANVVENISEPKAEEEDGPKLPEEEEEEIEKKIEDLNVEDMKQKRVENPVYTLEVVGNRYNPSNFWTGRWRTHWVVDQIAGKVKGTINVDVHYYEQGNVQLATKHTTSFPYPTEPNGSQSIASQIVTTISKIETNYHLELNDVYNELGEKSFRALRRALPVTRQKVDWDKVTGYTLGVDLSKART
;
A
#
# COMPACT_ATOMS: atom_id res chain seq x y z
N MET A 1 -38.65 -9.96 -7.45
CA MET A 1 -37.30 -10.49 -7.77
C MET A 1 -37.09 -11.70 -6.88
N ALA A 2 -36.27 -12.69 -7.27
CA ALA A 2 -35.94 -13.76 -6.35
C ALA A 2 -35.01 -13.18 -5.28
N ASP A 3 -35.32 -13.39 -4.00
CA ASP A 3 -34.45 -12.93 -2.92
C ASP A 3 -33.13 -13.70 -2.95
N ILE A 4 -32.02 -12.96 -2.98
CA ILE A 4 -30.68 -13.52 -2.99
C ILE A 4 -30.42 -14.28 -1.68
N SER A 5 -29.86 -15.49 -1.79
CA SER A 5 -29.62 -16.35 -0.63
C SER A 5 -28.62 -15.71 0.34
N VAL A 6 -28.68 -16.08 1.63
CA VAL A 6 -27.72 -15.58 2.63
C VAL A 6 -26.29 -15.97 2.25
N GLU A 7 -26.09 -17.21 1.77
CA GLU A 7 -24.80 -17.68 1.24
C GLU A 7 -24.28 -16.80 0.10
N ASP A 8 -25.13 -16.42 -0.87
CA ASP A 8 -24.70 -15.55 -1.98
C ASP A 8 -24.42 -14.12 -1.51
N LYS A 9 -25.14 -13.60 -0.50
CA LYS A 9 -24.79 -12.33 0.14
C LYS A 9 -23.41 -12.38 0.80
N CYS A 10 -23.11 -13.45 1.55
CA CYS A 10 -21.81 -13.62 2.18
C CYS A 10 -20.67 -13.78 1.16
N LYS A 11 -20.89 -14.46 0.04
CA LYS A 11 -19.95 -14.53 -1.09
C LYS A 11 -19.71 -13.17 -1.76
N LEU A 12 -20.74 -12.33 -1.86
CA LEU A 12 -20.59 -10.95 -2.36
C LEU A 12 -19.82 -10.07 -1.37
N ALA A 13 -20.11 -10.18 -0.07
CA ALA A 13 -19.38 -9.48 0.98
C ALA A 13 -17.89 -9.83 0.99
N ALA A 14 -17.53 -11.11 0.86
CA ALA A 14 -16.13 -11.53 0.73
C ALA A 14 -15.38 -10.81 -0.41
N ARG A 15 -16.04 -10.61 -1.56
CA ARG A 15 -15.46 -9.85 -2.69
C ARG A 15 -15.33 -8.36 -2.43
N LEU A 16 -16.23 -7.77 -1.63
CA LEU A 16 -16.12 -6.36 -1.23
C LEU A 16 -14.93 -6.16 -0.27
N VAL A 17 -14.70 -7.10 0.65
CA VAL A 17 -13.51 -7.14 1.52
C VAL A 17 -12.22 -7.19 0.69
N GLU A 18 -12.14 -8.06 -0.32
CA GLU A 18 -10.98 -8.13 -1.23
C GLU A 18 -10.74 -6.86 -2.05
N GLN A 19 -11.78 -6.08 -2.33
CA GLN A 19 -11.74 -4.85 -3.13
C GLN A 19 -11.64 -3.56 -2.29
N THR A 20 -11.45 -3.68 -0.99
CA THR A 20 -11.44 -2.51 -0.10
C THR A 20 -10.23 -1.60 -0.37
N PRO A 21 -10.40 -0.26 -0.42
CA PRO A 21 -9.27 0.66 -0.47
C PRO A 21 -8.31 0.52 0.73
N PRO A 22 -7.01 0.77 0.55
CA PRO A 22 -6.02 0.66 1.61
C PRO A 22 -6.31 1.64 2.76
N GLY A 23 -6.42 1.13 3.98
CA GLY A 23 -6.73 1.94 5.18
C GLY A 23 -8.21 1.94 5.58
N GLU A 24 -9.14 1.52 4.71
CA GLU A 24 -10.60 1.63 4.93
C GLU A 24 -11.26 0.28 5.29
N ILE A 25 -10.45 -0.74 5.61
CA ILE A 25 -10.90 -2.12 5.83
C ILE A 25 -11.89 -2.28 6.99
N ASN A 26 -11.70 -1.52 8.07
CA ASN A 26 -12.56 -1.59 9.24
C ASN A 26 -13.96 -1.03 8.94
N ASP A 27 -14.04 0.06 8.18
CA ASP A 27 -15.30 0.71 7.81
C ASP A 27 -16.11 -0.19 6.86
N VAL A 28 -15.46 -0.77 5.84
CA VAL A 28 -16.11 -1.70 4.91
C VAL A 28 -16.62 -2.96 5.63
N ILE A 29 -15.86 -3.53 6.60
CA ILE A 29 -16.35 -4.65 7.42
C ILE A 29 -17.58 -4.25 8.23
N ASN A 30 -17.57 -3.07 8.85
CA ASN A 30 -18.67 -2.58 9.69
C ASN A 30 -19.95 -2.35 8.86
N ASP A 31 -19.83 -1.76 7.67
CA ASP A 31 -20.94 -1.60 6.72
C ASP A 31 -21.48 -2.96 6.24
N ILE A 32 -20.61 -3.90 5.89
CA ILE A 32 -21.00 -5.26 5.49
C ILE A 32 -21.76 -5.98 6.61
N ARG A 33 -21.30 -5.86 7.86
CA ARG A 33 -22.00 -6.41 9.03
C ARG A 33 -23.38 -5.81 9.19
N ALA A 34 -23.52 -4.48 9.06
CA ALA A 34 -24.82 -3.80 9.13
C ALA A 34 -25.79 -4.22 7.99
N ILE A 35 -25.26 -4.49 6.79
CA ILE A 35 -26.05 -4.94 5.63
C ILE A 35 -26.52 -6.39 5.75
N ILE A 36 -25.67 -7.29 6.26
CA ILE A 36 -25.98 -8.73 6.33
C ILE A 36 -26.72 -9.09 7.63
N ASN A 37 -26.35 -8.46 8.75
CA ASN A 37 -26.98 -8.61 10.07
C ASN A 37 -27.06 -10.09 10.55
N ASP A 38 -26.04 -10.88 10.19
CA ASP A 38 -25.82 -12.28 10.63
C ASP A 38 -24.31 -12.58 10.60
N ASP A 39 -23.63 -12.27 11.70
CA ASP A 39 -22.19 -12.49 11.82
C ASP A 39 -21.82 -13.99 11.77
N GLN A 40 -22.70 -14.88 12.24
CA GLN A 40 -22.42 -16.32 12.26
C GLN A 40 -22.37 -16.90 10.84
N ALA A 41 -23.27 -16.44 9.95
CA ALA A 41 -23.22 -16.79 8.53
C ALA A 41 -22.07 -16.08 7.78
N LEU A 42 -21.71 -14.86 8.19
CA LEU A 42 -20.74 -14.01 7.50
C LEU A 42 -19.27 -14.43 7.71
N MET A 43 -18.88 -14.70 8.96
CA MET A 43 -17.47 -14.89 9.33
C MET A 43 -16.73 -15.99 8.55
N PRO A 44 -17.34 -17.16 8.21
CA PRO A 44 -16.68 -18.19 7.40
C PRO A 44 -16.27 -17.73 5.98
N TYR A 45 -16.91 -16.70 5.43
CA TYR A 45 -16.59 -16.13 4.11
C TYR A 45 -15.66 -14.92 4.21
N VAL A 46 -15.79 -14.12 5.27
CA VAL A 46 -14.97 -12.92 5.47
C VAL A 46 -13.57 -13.26 5.97
N LEU A 47 -13.36 -14.27 6.82
CA LEU A 47 -12.02 -14.60 7.33
C LEU A 47 -11.02 -14.98 6.21
N PRO A 48 -11.35 -15.83 5.21
CA PRO A 48 -10.45 -16.09 4.08
C PRO A 48 -10.20 -14.85 3.21
N ALA A 49 -11.22 -14.00 3.03
CA ALA A 49 -11.11 -12.75 2.29
C ALA A 49 -10.18 -11.74 3.01
N LEU A 50 -10.27 -11.63 4.33
CA LEU A 50 -9.37 -10.79 5.15
C LEU A 50 -7.93 -11.28 5.10
N ARG A 51 -7.71 -12.60 5.17
CA ARG A 51 -6.38 -13.18 4.93
C ARG A 51 -5.84 -12.78 3.56
N SER A 52 -6.61 -13.01 2.49
CA SER A 52 -6.24 -12.68 1.10
C SER A 52 -5.93 -11.19 0.94
N TYR A 53 -6.81 -10.32 1.48
CA TYR A 53 -6.64 -8.88 1.53
C TYR A 53 -5.33 -8.51 2.22
N ASN A 54 -5.13 -8.92 3.48
CA ASN A 54 -3.94 -8.57 4.28
C ASN A 54 -2.62 -8.97 3.60
N LEU A 55 -2.56 -10.17 3.00
CA LEU A 55 -1.38 -10.65 2.27
C LEU A 55 -1.13 -9.87 0.98
N SER A 56 -2.19 -9.63 0.19
CA SER A 56 -2.06 -8.83 -1.04
C SER A 56 -1.64 -7.39 -0.74
N GLN A 57 -2.09 -6.85 0.40
CA GLN A 57 -1.89 -5.48 0.84
C GLN A 57 -0.55 -5.23 1.53
N LEU A 58 0.26 -6.27 1.73
CA LEU A 58 1.52 -6.22 2.48
C LEU A 58 1.32 -5.60 3.87
N HIS A 59 0.38 -6.16 4.64
CA HIS A 59 0.05 -5.65 5.97
C HIS A 59 1.30 -5.66 6.87
N VAL A 60 1.58 -4.51 7.49
CA VAL A 60 2.74 -4.33 8.37
C VAL A 60 2.41 -4.93 9.74
N VAL A 61 3.26 -5.84 10.21
CA VAL A 61 3.15 -6.45 11.54
C VAL A 61 4.20 -5.84 12.45
N GLU A 62 3.76 -5.39 13.62
CA GLU A 62 4.62 -4.88 14.69
C GLU A 62 4.98 -6.02 15.64
N HIS A 63 6.29 -6.22 15.83
CA HIS A 63 6.84 -7.19 16.76
C HIS A 63 7.33 -6.46 18.03
N PRO A 64 6.85 -6.84 19.23
CA PRO A 64 7.33 -6.26 20.48
C PRO A 64 8.78 -6.68 20.76
N GLU A 65 9.45 -5.95 21.64
CA GLU A 65 10.76 -6.35 22.17
C GLU A 65 10.64 -7.68 22.92
N LEU A 66 11.41 -8.69 22.49
CA LEU A 66 11.32 -10.07 22.98
C LEU A 66 12.65 -10.81 22.77
N ASP A 67 13.15 -11.45 23.83
CA ASP A 67 14.41 -12.23 23.85
C ASP A 67 15.61 -11.45 23.28
N GLU A 68 15.90 -10.28 23.84
CA GLU A 68 16.99 -9.35 23.45
C GLU A 68 16.88 -8.76 22.03
N ILE A 69 15.83 -9.09 21.27
CA ILE A 69 15.55 -8.52 19.96
C ILE A 69 14.69 -7.26 20.14
N PRO A 70 15.13 -6.08 19.66
CA PRO A 70 14.38 -4.83 19.80
C PRO A 70 13.07 -4.88 19.01
N ALA A 71 12.11 -4.04 19.41
CA ALA A 71 10.86 -3.86 18.67
C ALA A 71 11.13 -3.49 17.20
N HIS A 72 10.48 -4.20 16.29
CA HIS A 72 10.71 -4.09 14.85
C HIS A 72 9.45 -4.44 14.06
N THR A 73 9.52 -4.41 12.73
CA THR A 73 8.37 -4.69 11.85
C THR A 73 8.70 -5.74 10.80
N SER A 74 7.67 -6.46 10.37
CA SER A 74 7.71 -7.36 9.21
C SER A 74 6.50 -7.09 8.29
N LEU A 75 6.50 -7.68 7.09
CA LEU A 75 5.37 -7.62 6.16
C LEU A 75 4.73 -8.99 6.01
N LEU A 76 3.40 -9.04 6.11
CA LEU A 76 2.63 -10.23 5.75
C LEU A 76 2.47 -10.31 4.23
N SER A 77 3.03 -11.36 3.65
CA SER A 77 2.90 -11.70 2.24
C SER A 77 2.91 -13.21 2.04
N GLU A 78 2.58 -13.67 0.83
CA GLU A 78 2.68 -15.10 0.49
C GLU A 78 4.13 -15.63 0.54
N ALA A 79 5.13 -14.75 0.45
CA ALA A 79 6.54 -15.12 0.42
C ALA A 79 7.13 -15.45 1.80
N VAL A 80 6.49 -15.01 2.88
CA VAL A 80 6.90 -15.28 4.28
C VAL A 80 6.10 -16.38 4.96
N ILE A 81 5.23 -17.10 4.23
CA ILE A 81 4.47 -18.23 4.77
C ILE A 81 5.41 -19.43 5.00
N LEU A 82 5.39 -19.96 6.22
CA LEU A 82 6.18 -21.13 6.62
C LEU A 82 5.63 -22.42 5.97
N PRO A 83 6.45 -23.20 5.24
CA PRO A 83 6.00 -24.38 4.52
C PRO A 83 5.87 -25.60 5.43
N GLY A 84 4.87 -26.44 5.14
CA GLY A 84 4.74 -27.75 5.76
C GLY A 84 4.32 -27.73 7.24
N SER A 85 3.93 -26.56 7.77
CA SER A 85 3.29 -26.46 9.08
C SER A 85 1.81 -26.87 9.01
N GLU A 86 1.30 -27.53 10.06
CA GLU A 86 -0.11 -27.96 10.11
C GLU A 86 -1.09 -26.79 10.22
N LYS A 87 -0.65 -25.71 10.88
CA LYS A 87 -1.30 -24.41 10.91
C LYS A 87 -0.45 -23.43 10.12
N GLU A 88 -1.09 -22.50 9.43
CA GLU A 88 -0.38 -21.41 8.76
C GLU A 88 0.40 -20.56 9.78
N ARG A 89 1.67 -20.32 9.45
CA ARG A 89 2.60 -19.51 10.24
C ARG A 89 3.39 -18.62 9.29
N TYR A 90 3.87 -17.51 9.83
CA TYR A 90 4.63 -16.50 9.12
C TYR A 90 6.04 -16.42 9.69
N VAL A 91 7.02 -16.07 8.88
CA VAL A 91 8.42 -15.95 9.33
C VAL A 91 8.86 -14.49 9.49
N ASP A 92 9.29 -14.20 10.70
CA ASP A 92 10.08 -13.04 11.05
C ASP A 92 11.58 -13.37 10.85
N ASN A 93 12.16 -12.79 9.80
CA ASN A 93 13.57 -12.95 9.45
C ASN A 93 14.52 -12.11 10.32
N ILE A 94 14.00 -11.12 11.07
CA ILE A 94 14.76 -10.24 11.95
C ILE A 94 14.91 -10.90 13.32
N GLY A 95 13.79 -11.27 13.96
CA GLY A 95 13.78 -11.95 15.25
C GLY A 95 14.01 -13.46 15.21
N LYS A 96 14.34 -14.03 14.05
CA LYS A 96 14.68 -15.47 13.85
C LYS A 96 13.60 -16.41 14.40
N LYS A 97 12.34 -16.06 14.15
CA LYS A 97 11.17 -16.75 14.68
C LYS A 97 10.12 -16.93 13.59
N SER A 98 9.28 -17.94 13.76
CA SER A 98 7.97 -18.02 13.13
C SER A 98 6.88 -17.63 14.12
N PHE A 99 5.75 -17.14 13.64
CA PHE A 99 4.61 -16.73 14.46
C PHE A 99 3.26 -17.12 13.82
N ALA A 100 2.23 -17.26 14.65
CA ALA A 100 0.84 -17.33 14.21
C ALA A 100 0.24 -15.91 14.19
N PHE A 101 -0.62 -15.63 13.20
CA PHE A 101 -1.26 -14.33 13.03
C PHE A 101 -2.78 -14.48 12.92
N ASP A 102 -3.53 -13.68 13.67
CA ASP A 102 -4.98 -13.59 13.55
C ASP A 102 -5.35 -12.37 12.66
N HIS A 103 -5.86 -12.65 11.46
CA HIS A 103 -6.27 -11.64 10.48
C HIS A 103 -7.52 -10.83 10.85
N LEU A 104 -8.22 -11.18 11.94
CA LEU A 104 -9.38 -10.45 12.45
C LEU A 104 -9.00 -9.44 13.53
N THR A 105 -8.13 -9.83 14.46
CA THR A 105 -7.70 -9.01 15.61
C THR A 105 -6.36 -8.32 15.38
N PHE A 106 -5.66 -8.66 14.30
CA PHE A 106 -4.28 -8.25 13.98
C PHE A 106 -3.26 -8.63 15.08
N THR A 107 -3.53 -9.70 15.84
CA THR A 107 -2.64 -10.14 16.93
C THR A 107 -1.64 -11.19 16.49
N VAL A 108 -0.38 -10.97 16.85
CA VAL A 108 0.72 -11.96 16.75
C VAL A 108 0.73 -12.87 17.98
N SER A 109 0.97 -14.17 17.79
CA SER A 109 1.02 -15.15 18.89
C SER A 109 1.90 -16.36 18.56
N ASP A 110 2.14 -17.23 19.54
CA ASP A 110 2.80 -18.54 19.37
C ASP A 110 4.14 -18.41 18.60
N TYR A 111 5.07 -17.61 19.13
CA TYR A 111 6.43 -17.50 18.59
C TYR A 111 7.20 -18.82 18.76
N GLN A 112 7.88 -19.28 17.72
CA GLN A 112 8.71 -20.49 17.73
C GLN A 112 10.02 -20.21 16.98
N PRO A 113 11.18 -20.72 17.42
CA PRO A 113 12.47 -20.51 16.74
C PRO A 113 12.40 -20.93 15.26
N TYR A 114 12.95 -20.09 14.38
CA TYR A 114 13.05 -20.39 12.96
C TYR A 114 14.27 -19.73 12.32
N GLU A 115 15.13 -20.54 11.71
CA GLU A 115 16.34 -20.07 11.06
C GLU A 115 16.45 -20.59 9.61
N LEU A 116 16.83 -19.67 8.72
CA LEU A 116 17.28 -19.99 7.37
C LEU A 116 18.71 -20.56 7.41
N PRO A 117 19.12 -21.39 6.43
CA PRO A 117 20.51 -21.85 6.38
C PRO A 117 21.47 -20.70 6.04
N GLU A 118 22.73 -20.83 6.47
CA GLU A 118 23.70 -19.73 6.55
C GLU A 118 24.02 -19.06 5.19
N GLU A 119 24.13 -19.85 4.11
CA GLU A 119 24.39 -19.33 2.76
C GLU A 119 23.23 -18.46 2.26
N GLU A 120 22.00 -18.95 2.43
CA GLU A 120 20.76 -18.29 2.06
C GLU A 120 20.49 -17.03 2.91
N GLU A 121 20.71 -17.11 4.23
CA GLU A 121 20.58 -15.97 5.14
C GLU A 121 21.58 -14.87 4.81
N THR A 122 22.83 -15.20 4.46
CA THR A 122 23.87 -14.22 4.13
C THR A 122 23.45 -13.36 2.93
N PHE A 123 22.99 -13.98 1.84
CA PHE A 123 22.54 -13.23 0.67
C PHE A 123 21.23 -12.47 0.92
N ARG A 124 20.29 -13.06 1.66
CA ARG A 124 19.05 -12.39 2.10
C ARG A 124 19.34 -11.15 2.95
N ALA A 125 20.33 -11.21 3.85
CA ALA A 125 20.74 -10.10 4.69
C ALA A 125 21.42 -8.97 3.89
N GLU A 126 22.24 -9.29 2.88
CA GLU A 126 22.79 -8.28 1.96
C GLU A 126 21.69 -7.56 1.14
N LEU A 127 20.71 -8.32 0.66
CA LEU A 127 19.53 -7.76 -0.01
C LEU A 127 18.72 -6.88 0.95
N ALA A 128 18.43 -7.35 2.16
CA ALA A 128 17.68 -6.62 3.18
C ALA A 128 18.36 -5.30 3.56
N LYS A 129 19.67 -5.31 3.80
CA LYS A 129 20.46 -4.09 4.08
C LYS A 129 20.44 -3.09 2.92
N SER A 130 20.49 -3.59 1.69
CA SER A 130 20.41 -2.74 0.49
C SER A 130 19.01 -2.14 0.33
N LEU A 131 17.97 -2.94 0.58
CA LEU A 131 16.57 -2.55 0.47
C LEU A 131 16.12 -1.61 1.60
N GLU A 132 16.66 -1.77 2.81
CA GLU A 132 16.45 -0.86 3.94
C GLU A 132 16.89 0.56 3.61
N ALA A 133 18.12 0.70 3.10
CA ALA A 133 18.68 1.99 2.71
C ALA A 133 17.86 2.63 1.56
N TYR A 134 17.39 1.82 0.61
CA TYR A 134 16.47 2.28 -0.43
C TYR A 134 15.12 2.74 0.15
N SER A 135 14.48 1.92 0.99
CA SER A 135 13.17 2.22 1.59
C SER A 135 13.20 3.54 2.36
N LYS A 136 14.20 3.72 3.23
CA LYS A 136 14.39 4.95 4.04
C LYS A 136 14.64 6.20 3.19
N ASN A 137 15.28 6.07 2.03
CA ASN A 137 15.61 7.21 1.16
C ASN A 137 14.48 7.59 0.20
N HIS A 138 13.57 6.67 -0.13
CA HIS A 138 12.52 6.89 -1.14
C HIS A 138 11.09 6.95 -0.58
N PHE A 139 10.85 6.45 0.64
CA PHE A 139 9.52 6.38 1.25
C PHE A 139 9.52 6.96 2.68
N PRO A 140 8.87 8.11 2.94
CA PRO A 140 8.81 8.71 4.27
C PRO A 140 8.20 7.82 5.36
N SER A 141 7.34 6.88 4.96
CA SER A 141 6.72 5.84 5.82
C SER A 141 6.71 4.51 5.06
N GLY A 142 7.91 4.08 4.64
CA GLY A 142 8.14 2.84 3.90
C GLY A 142 8.65 1.70 4.78
N PHE A 143 7.96 0.57 4.68
CA PHE A 143 8.35 -0.71 5.29
C PHE A 143 8.80 -1.68 4.20
N TYR A 144 9.69 -2.61 4.53
CA TYR A 144 10.24 -3.57 3.58
C TYR A 144 10.33 -4.96 4.18
N SER A 145 10.35 -5.97 3.32
CA SER A 145 10.63 -7.36 3.67
C SER A 145 11.53 -7.99 2.62
N VAL A 146 12.42 -8.88 3.06
CA VAL A 146 13.17 -9.76 2.15
C VAL A 146 13.07 -11.18 2.66
N ALA A 147 12.30 -11.99 1.94
CA ALA A 147 12.14 -13.41 2.17
C ALA A 147 13.10 -14.22 1.28
N CYS A 148 13.56 -15.36 1.80
CA CYS A 148 14.18 -16.41 1.01
C CYS A 148 13.17 -17.56 0.87
N SER A 149 13.10 -18.21 -0.29
CA SER A 149 12.04 -19.14 -0.65
C SER A 149 11.81 -20.25 0.38
N GLN A 150 10.72 -20.13 1.12
CA GLN A 150 10.17 -21.18 1.96
C GLN A 150 8.95 -21.82 1.28
N PHE A 151 9.04 -22.14 -0.01
CA PHE A 151 7.99 -22.91 -0.68
C PHE A 151 8.25 -24.41 -0.53
N PRO A 152 7.18 -25.20 -0.39
CA PRO A 152 6.56 -25.68 -1.60
C PRO A 152 5.04 -25.50 -1.64
N LEU A 153 4.58 -24.63 -2.56
CA LEU A 153 3.63 -25.11 -3.57
C LEU A 153 4.42 -25.68 -4.74
N ASN A 154 4.88 -26.90 -4.58
CA ASN A 154 5.38 -27.70 -5.69
C ASN A 154 4.18 -28.14 -6.56
N PRO A 155 4.39 -28.32 -7.87
CA PRO A 155 4.10 -27.34 -8.92
C PRO A 155 2.58 -27.20 -9.22
N GLN A 156 2.25 -26.45 -10.29
CA GLN A 156 0.90 -26.32 -10.87
C GLN A 156 0.03 -27.59 -10.71
N SER A 157 -1.18 -27.42 -10.15
CA SER A 157 -2.21 -28.46 -10.21
C SER A 157 -2.48 -28.83 -11.67
N ALA A 158 -2.19 -30.08 -12.03
CA ALA A 158 -2.35 -30.62 -13.37
C ALA A 158 -3.83 -30.88 -13.73
N ALA A 159 -4.65 -29.83 -13.65
CA ALA A 159 -6.08 -29.83 -13.94
C ALA A 159 -6.51 -28.75 -14.96
N ALA A 160 -5.57 -27.93 -15.45
CA ALA A 160 -5.81 -26.92 -16.49
C ALA A 160 -5.24 -27.28 -17.88
N ALA A 161 -4.73 -28.51 -18.05
CA ALA A 161 -4.43 -29.09 -19.36
C ALA A 161 -5.67 -29.80 -19.94
N VAL A 162 -6.80 -29.09 -20.01
CA VAL A 162 -7.90 -29.46 -20.92
C VAL A 162 -7.56 -28.81 -22.25
N ALA A 163 -7.42 -29.64 -23.28
CA ALA A 163 -6.92 -29.22 -24.59
C ALA A 163 -7.64 -27.98 -25.13
N GLU A 164 -6.85 -27.03 -25.66
CA GLU A 164 -7.37 -26.15 -26.72
C GLU A 164 -7.85 -27.06 -27.86
N PRO A 165 -9.09 -26.90 -28.36
CA PRO A 165 -9.51 -27.61 -29.56
C PRO A 165 -8.74 -27.02 -30.75
N ASP A 166 -8.07 -27.90 -31.51
CA ASP A 166 -7.26 -27.53 -32.67
C ASP A 166 -7.96 -26.51 -33.57
N SER A 167 -7.18 -25.52 -34.02
CA SER A 167 -7.62 -24.52 -34.98
C SER A 167 -7.88 -25.20 -36.34
N ILE A 168 -9.15 -25.47 -36.62
CA ILE A 168 -9.59 -25.99 -37.91
C ILE A 168 -9.31 -24.94 -38.99
N ALA A 169 -8.33 -25.24 -39.86
CA ALA A 169 -8.01 -24.43 -41.01
C ALA A 169 -9.22 -24.28 -41.96
N PRO A 170 -9.46 -23.08 -42.53
CA PRO A 170 -10.56 -22.89 -43.47
C PRO A 170 -10.25 -23.54 -44.83
N SER A 171 -11.11 -24.47 -45.25
CA SER A 171 -11.09 -25.05 -46.61
C SER A 171 -11.70 -24.06 -47.61
N GLU A 172 -11.03 -23.86 -48.74
CA GLU A 172 -11.56 -23.09 -49.86
C GLU A 172 -12.78 -23.76 -50.51
N THR A 173 -13.75 -22.96 -50.96
CA THR A 173 -14.51 -23.19 -52.20
C THR A 173 -15.26 -21.91 -52.60
N ALA A 174 -14.89 -21.32 -53.75
CA ALA A 174 -15.55 -20.13 -54.31
C ALA A 174 -16.84 -20.49 -55.07
N PRO A 175 -17.69 -19.51 -55.43
CA PRO A 175 -17.49 -18.88 -56.74
C PRO A 175 -17.73 -17.35 -56.85
N ALA A 176 -17.13 -16.78 -57.91
CA ALA A 176 -17.18 -15.44 -58.55
C ALA A 176 -18.41 -14.51 -58.33
N GLU A 177 -18.36 -13.17 -58.46
CA GLU A 177 -17.80 -12.32 -59.56
C GLU A 177 -17.33 -10.89 -59.12
N ASP A 178 -16.64 -10.15 -60.01
CA ASP A 178 -15.87 -8.88 -59.87
C ASP A 178 -16.69 -7.53 -59.90
N PRO A 179 -16.12 -6.28 -59.94
CA PRO A 179 -14.80 -5.71 -59.53
C PRO A 179 -14.81 -4.32 -58.76
N ILE A 180 -13.77 -4.07 -57.93
CA ILE A 180 -12.74 -2.95 -57.93
C ILE A 180 -13.16 -1.55 -58.53
N PRO A 181 -12.95 -0.35 -57.88
CA PRO A 181 -11.58 0.16 -57.62
C PRO A 181 -11.22 1.07 -56.39
N THR A 182 -9.97 0.85 -56.01
CA THR A 182 -8.89 1.62 -55.33
C THR A 182 -8.80 3.15 -55.44
N ALA A 183 -8.35 3.81 -54.37
CA ALA A 183 -7.43 4.98 -54.30
C ALA A 183 -7.06 5.27 -52.82
N ALA A 184 -5.94 5.91 -52.42
CA ALA A 184 -4.58 6.08 -52.97
C ALA A 184 -3.67 6.65 -51.82
N GLU A 185 -2.35 6.64 -52.00
CA GLU A 185 -1.32 7.06 -51.01
C GLU A 185 -1.22 8.59 -50.81
N GLY A 186 -0.54 9.08 -49.76
CA GLY A 186 -0.13 10.50 -49.68
C GLY A 186 0.39 11.04 -48.33
N GLU A 187 1.67 10.79 -48.03
CA GLU A 187 2.57 11.77 -47.37
C GLU A 187 3.48 12.41 -48.47
N PRO A 188 4.37 13.41 -48.22
CA PRO A 188 4.74 14.12 -46.97
C PRO A 188 4.71 15.67 -47.11
N PHE A 189 5.19 16.42 -46.10
CA PHE A 189 6.00 17.65 -46.31
C PHE A 189 6.82 18.04 -45.07
N ALA A 190 7.96 18.73 -45.27
CA ALA A 190 9.03 18.86 -44.29
C ALA A 190 9.41 20.31 -43.91
N GLU A 191 10.10 20.42 -42.75
CA GLU A 191 11.10 21.41 -42.32
C GLU A 191 10.89 22.94 -42.47
N THR A 192 11.13 23.66 -41.35
CA THR A 192 12.22 24.68 -41.30
C THR A 192 12.67 24.97 -39.85
N ALA A 193 13.98 25.19 -39.63
CA ALA A 193 14.63 25.46 -38.33
C ALA A 193 14.66 26.98 -37.96
N VAL A 194 15.09 27.41 -36.76
CA VAL A 194 16.44 27.94 -36.36
C VAL A 194 16.31 28.72 -35.01
N GLU A 195 17.24 28.85 -34.04
CA GLU A 195 18.58 28.24 -33.78
C GLU A 195 18.71 27.60 -32.36
N LYS A 196 18.98 28.39 -31.30
CA LYS A 196 19.49 27.99 -29.95
C LYS A 196 19.23 29.09 -28.90
N MET A 197 19.23 28.74 -27.60
CA MET A 197 20.18 29.30 -26.59
C MET A 197 20.22 28.44 -25.31
N ASP A 198 21.34 28.50 -24.59
CA ASP A 198 21.73 27.62 -23.46
C ASP A 198 21.26 28.10 -22.05
N THR A 199 21.69 27.36 -21.00
CA THR A 199 21.70 27.71 -19.54
C THR A 199 20.35 27.74 -18.81
N GLU A 200 20.22 27.38 -17.52
CA GLU A 200 21.04 26.65 -16.52
C GLU A 200 20.11 26.26 -15.33
N GLU A 201 20.57 25.39 -14.43
CA GLU A 201 20.23 25.29 -12.98
C GLU A 201 18.73 25.31 -12.55
N ASP A 202 18.19 24.17 -12.08
CA ASP A 202 18.14 23.77 -10.65
C ASP A 202 17.16 24.60 -9.79
N ALA A 203 16.16 23.92 -9.22
CA ALA A 203 15.38 24.40 -8.08
C ALA A 203 14.78 23.21 -7.29
N ASP A 204 15.27 23.06 -6.06
CA ASP A 204 14.74 22.44 -4.83
C ASP A 204 13.55 21.43 -4.90
N VAL A 205 13.58 20.24 -4.30
CA VAL A 205 13.99 19.83 -2.92
C VAL A 205 12.98 20.30 -1.84
N THR A 206 12.44 19.33 -1.07
CA THR A 206 11.74 19.50 0.25
C THR A 206 10.41 20.30 0.27
N ASP A 207 9.43 20.08 1.15
CA ASP A 207 9.07 19.00 2.11
C ASP A 207 7.54 19.12 2.37
N VAL A 208 6.73 18.07 2.59
CA VAL A 208 6.59 17.17 3.76
C VAL A 208 6.39 17.87 5.12
N VAL A 209 5.13 17.98 5.58
CA VAL A 209 4.70 17.89 7.00
C VAL A 209 3.25 17.34 6.99
N THR A 210 2.98 16.04 7.16
CA THR A 210 2.71 15.27 8.41
C THR A 210 1.61 15.81 9.34
N GLU A 211 0.57 15.00 9.57
CA GLU A 211 -0.41 15.17 10.64
C GLU A 211 0.25 15.12 12.04
N LEU A 212 -0.35 15.83 12.99
CA LEU A 212 0.13 15.98 14.36
C LEU A 212 -0.04 14.70 15.22
N VAL A 213 0.78 14.43 16.24
CA VAL A 213 2.17 14.82 16.55
C VAL A 213 2.60 14.04 17.80
N ASN A 214 3.91 13.85 18.02
CA ASN A 214 4.43 13.94 19.38
C ASN A 214 5.60 14.93 19.38
N SER A 215 5.40 16.05 20.10
CA SER A 215 6.24 17.25 20.22
C SER A 215 7.07 17.72 19.01
N GLY A 216 6.62 18.78 18.31
CA GLY A 216 7.47 19.52 17.36
C GLY A 216 6.73 20.39 16.34
N ASP A 217 5.98 21.40 16.80
CA ASP A 217 5.20 22.27 15.90
C ASP A 217 6.04 23.06 14.90
N LEU A 218 5.52 23.20 13.68
CA LEU A 218 5.33 24.47 12.95
C LEU A 218 4.52 24.20 11.66
N GLU A 219 3.22 24.48 11.68
CA GLU A 219 2.32 24.32 10.53
C GLU A 219 2.46 25.47 9.49
N PRO A 220 2.31 25.19 8.19
CA PRO A 220 1.95 26.19 7.19
C PRO A 220 0.41 26.30 7.03
N SER A 221 -0.07 27.53 6.88
CA SER A 221 -1.48 27.91 7.05
C SER A 221 -2.50 27.34 6.05
N SER A 222 -3.74 27.20 6.56
CA SER A 222 -4.93 26.84 5.80
C SER A 222 -5.26 27.79 4.65
N THR A 223 -5.69 27.23 3.51
CA THR A 223 -6.26 28.02 2.40
C THR A 223 -7.75 28.28 2.66
N PRO A 224 -8.24 29.53 2.66
CA PRO A 224 -9.62 29.80 3.07
C PRO A 224 -10.64 29.41 2.00
N ALA A 225 -11.68 28.69 2.43
CA ALA A 225 -12.88 28.49 1.63
C ALA A 225 -13.59 29.82 1.34
N VAL A 226 -14.09 30.01 0.11
CA VAL A 226 -14.76 31.26 -0.30
C VAL A 226 -16.16 31.36 0.31
N GLY A 227 -16.23 31.91 1.52
CA GLY A 227 -17.46 32.36 2.17
C GLY A 227 -17.61 33.89 2.10
N HIS A 228 -18.82 34.38 1.82
CA HIS A 228 -19.08 35.81 1.61
C HIS A 228 -19.53 36.48 2.93
N VAL A 229 -18.71 37.41 3.46
CA VAL A 229 -19.10 38.28 4.60
C VAL A 229 -18.65 39.72 4.31
N GLU A 230 -19.57 40.67 4.47
CA GLU A 230 -19.30 42.10 4.30
C GLU A 230 -18.68 42.70 5.59
N GLY A 231 -17.56 43.42 5.45
CA GLY A 231 -16.96 44.17 6.56
C GLY A 231 -15.46 44.37 6.39
N LYS A 232 -15.04 45.51 5.82
CA LYS A 232 -13.62 45.87 5.80
C LYS A 232 -13.17 46.30 7.19
N VAL A 233 -12.32 45.48 7.81
CA VAL A 233 -11.41 45.90 8.89
C VAL A 233 -10.03 46.09 8.26
N ASP A 234 -9.40 47.23 8.53
CA ASP A 234 -8.10 47.60 7.95
C ASP A 234 -6.97 47.05 8.84
N ILE A 235 -6.10 46.20 8.27
CA ILE A 235 -5.08 45.42 9.00
C ILE A 235 -3.72 46.07 8.75
N SER A 236 -3.56 47.31 9.23
CA SER A 236 -2.36 48.12 9.03
C SER A 236 -1.75 48.65 10.34
N ASP A 237 -2.21 48.15 11.50
CA ASP A 237 -1.83 48.62 12.83
C ASP A 237 -1.24 47.48 13.69
N PRO A 238 0.09 47.44 13.93
CA PRO A 238 0.76 46.32 14.59
C PRO A 238 0.46 46.22 16.10
N GLU A 239 0.15 47.33 16.78
CA GLU A 239 -0.19 47.32 18.22
C GLU A 239 -1.46 46.50 18.51
N ARG A 240 -2.28 46.24 17.48
CA ARG A 240 -3.50 45.42 17.58
C ARG A 240 -3.30 43.93 17.34
N LEU A 241 -2.15 43.50 16.78
CA LEU A 241 -1.80 42.09 16.76
C LEU A 241 -1.20 41.66 18.11
N GLU A 242 -0.28 42.44 18.67
CA GLU A 242 0.30 42.15 19.99
C GLU A 242 -0.79 42.05 21.08
N ALA A 243 -1.80 42.93 21.05
CA ALA A 243 -2.95 42.87 21.95
C ALA A 243 -3.94 41.72 21.66
N LEU A 244 -3.85 41.07 20.50
CA LEU A 244 -4.60 39.85 20.18
C LEU A 244 -3.84 38.62 20.69
N ASP A 245 -2.52 38.58 20.48
CA ASP A 245 -1.64 37.50 20.90
C ASP A 245 -1.59 37.42 22.45
N GLU A 246 -1.53 38.56 23.14
CA GLU A 246 -1.58 38.64 24.61
C GLU A 246 -2.94 38.12 25.16
N ALA A 247 -4.05 38.43 24.49
CA ALA A 247 -5.38 37.93 24.86
C ALA A 247 -5.56 36.42 24.59
N VAL A 248 -4.88 35.88 23.58
CA VAL A 248 -4.90 34.44 23.28
C VAL A 248 -4.11 33.63 24.31
N GLU A 249 -2.97 34.13 24.78
CA GLU A 249 -2.24 33.48 25.87
C GLU A 249 -2.97 33.61 27.23
N GLU A 250 -3.62 34.74 27.55
CA GLU A 250 -4.47 34.84 28.76
C GLU A 250 -5.65 33.84 28.75
N GLU A 251 -6.32 33.64 27.61
CA GLU A 251 -7.43 32.67 27.54
C GLU A 251 -6.92 31.23 27.66
N LYS A 252 -5.75 30.92 27.08
CA LYS A 252 -5.08 29.61 27.14
C LYS A 252 -4.57 29.26 28.55
N GLU A 253 -3.97 30.21 29.27
CA GLU A 253 -3.61 30.01 30.68
C GLU A 253 -4.87 29.73 31.53
N ARG A 254 -6.02 30.36 31.21
CA ARG A 254 -7.28 30.11 31.92
C ARG A 254 -7.86 28.72 31.61
N GLU A 255 -7.77 28.25 30.37
CA GLU A 255 -8.19 26.88 30.01
C GLU A 255 -7.32 25.82 30.73
N GLU A 256 -6.01 26.03 30.82
CA GLU A 256 -5.12 25.14 31.59
C GLU A 256 -5.41 25.14 33.11
N GLU A 257 -5.82 26.27 33.69
CA GLU A 257 -6.26 26.31 35.10
C GLU A 257 -7.61 25.62 35.31
N GLU A 258 -8.56 25.75 34.37
CA GLU A 258 -9.85 25.06 34.43
C GLU A 258 -9.70 23.53 34.29
N GLU A 259 -8.78 23.02 33.46
CA GLU A 259 -8.46 21.58 33.41
C GLU A 259 -7.83 21.08 34.73
N ARG A 260 -6.87 21.83 35.30
CA ARG A 260 -6.26 21.47 36.60
C ARG A 260 -7.28 21.47 37.75
N ALA A 261 -8.33 22.28 37.67
CA ALA A 261 -9.37 22.36 38.69
C ALA A 261 -10.39 21.19 38.63
N ASN A 262 -10.58 20.55 37.47
CA ASN A 262 -11.59 19.49 37.29
C ASN A 262 -11.05 18.06 37.50
N GLY A 263 -9.73 17.88 37.62
CA GLY A 263 -9.06 16.58 37.81
C GLY A 263 -9.14 16.01 39.23
N GLY A 264 -10.34 15.73 39.76
CA GLY A 264 -10.42 15.16 41.12
C GLY A 264 -11.76 14.58 41.59
N ALA A 265 -11.97 13.28 41.40
CA ALA A 265 -12.65 12.40 42.36
C ALA A 265 -12.59 10.90 41.98
N ASN A 266 -11.68 10.14 42.57
CA ASN A 266 -12.02 8.79 43.01
C ASN A 266 -11.18 8.39 44.24
N VAL A 267 -11.84 7.79 45.23
CA VAL A 267 -11.31 7.62 46.60
C VAL A 267 -10.72 6.24 46.80
N VAL A 268 -9.47 6.16 47.27
CA VAL A 268 -8.94 5.00 47.98
C VAL A 268 -8.25 5.50 49.25
N GLU A 269 -8.64 4.97 50.40
CA GLU A 269 -8.15 5.42 51.71
C GLU A 269 -6.74 4.89 52.02
N ASN A 270 -5.96 5.69 52.76
CA ASN A 270 -4.65 5.31 53.28
C ASN A 270 -4.74 4.08 54.22
N ILE A 271 -3.95 3.05 53.93
CA ILE A 271 -3.37 2.18 54.96
C ILE A 271 -1.86 2.12 54.74
N SER A 272 -1.11 2.35 55.81
CA SER A 272 0.34 2.50 55.81
C SER A 272 1.08 1.17 55.63
N GLU A 273 2.16 1.18 54.86
CA GLU A 273 3.11 0.07 54.77
C GLU A 273 3.83 -0.16 56.12
N PRO A 274 3.86 -1.38 56.65
CA PRO A 274 4.82 -1.78 57.66
C PRO A 274 6.11 -2.27 56.99
N LYS A 275 7.23 -1.88 57.59
CA LYS A 275 8.58 -2.29 57.20
C LYS A 275 8.85 -3.73 57.67
N ALA A 276 9.18 -4.63 56.74
CA ALA A 276 9.81 -5.95 56.99
C ALA A 276 11.16 -5.93 56.26
N GLU A 277 12.32 -6.15 56.89
CA GLU A 277 12.79 -7.37 57.57
C GLU A 277 12.89 -8.57 56.61
N GLU A 278 14.13 -8.93 56.28
CA GLU A 278 14.49 -10.07 55.45
C GLU A 278 14.22 -11.38 56.23
N GLU A 279 13.31 -12.22 55.74
CA GLU A 279 13.25 -13.63 56.12
C GLU A 279 13.63 -14.54 54.94
N ASP A 280 14.46 -15.54 55.26
CA ASP A 280 15.02 -16.54 54.35
C ASP A 280 13.92 -17.53 53.93
N GLY A 281 13.43 -17.40 52.69
CA GLY A 281 12.45 -18.30 52.10
C GLY A 281 13.06 -19.67 51.78
N PRO A 282 12.32 -20.79 51.90
CA PRO A 282 12.88 -22.12 51.69
C PRO A 282 13.30 -22.30 50.23
N LYS A 283 14.61 -22.47 50.00
CA LYS A 283 15.14 -22.98 48.72
C LYS A 283 14.45 -24.29 48.36
N LEU A 284 14.06 -24.45 47.09
CA LEU A 284 13.74 -25.77 46.56
C LEU A 284 14.99 -26.67 46.60
N PRO A 285 14.83 -28.00 46.69
CA PRO A 285 15.96 -28.91 46.60
C PRO A 285 16.64 -28.79 45.23
N GLU A 286 17.98 -28.75 45.20
CA GLU A 286 18.78 -28.70 43.96
C GLU A 286 18.44 -29.88 43.02
N GLU A 287 17.95 -31.02 43.56
CA GLU A 287 17.46 -32.17 42.79
C GLU A 287 16.16 -31.89 42.01
N GLU A 288 15.28 -31.00 42.49
CA GLU A 288 14.06 -30.58 41.77
C GLU A 288 14.38 -29.53 40.70
N GLU A 289 15.34 -28.64 40.96
CA GLU A 289 15.86 -27.71 39.94
C GLU A 289 16.58 -28.47 38.81
N GLU A 290 17.43 -29.45 39.14
CA GLU A 290 18.06 -30.35 38.16
C GLU A 290 17.05 -31.24 37.41
N GLU A 291 15.92 -31.65 38.02
CA GLU A 291 14.86 -32.38 37.30
C GLU A 291 14.05 -31.47 36.37
N ILE A 292 13.93 -30.18 36.68
CA ILE A 292 13.29 -29.18 35.82
C ILE A 292 14.23 -28.82 34.66
N GLU A 293 15.52 -28.57 34.91
CA GLU A 293 16.52 -28.39 33.85
C GLU A 293 16.58 -29.61 32.93
N LYS A 294 16.65 -30.84 33.46
CA LYS A 294 16.62 -32.05 32.61
C LYS A 294 15.30 -32.23 31.85
N LYS A 295 14.15 -31.83 32.40
CA LYS A 295 12.88 -31.80 31.66
C LYS A 295 12.83 -30.71 30.58
N ILE A 296 13.60 -29.64 30.72
CA ILE A 296 13.76 -28.60 29.70
C ILE A 296 14.76 -29.06 28.63
N GLU A 297 15.85 -29.77 28.98
CA GLU A 297 16.77 -30.42 28.03
C GLU A 297 16.10 -31.58 27.25
N ASP A 298 15.26 -32.39 27.91
CA ASP A 298 14.46 -33.46 27.27
C ASP A 298 13.30 -32.91 26.44
N LEU A 299 12.87 -31.66 26.66
CA LEU A 299 12.03 -30.89 25.74
C LEU A 299 12.89 -30.33 24.60
N ASN A 300 13.44 -31.26 23.82
CA ASN A 300 14.08 -30.98 22.54
C ASN A 300 13.03 -30.42 21.56
N VAL A 301 12.75 -29.12 21.67
CA VAL A 301 12.16 -28.31 20.61
C VAL A 301 13.19 -28.34 19.49
N GLU A 302 13.07 -29.33 18.60
CA GLU A 302 13.92 -29.43 17.42
C GLU A 302 13.81 -28.11 16.66
N ASP A 303 14.88 -27.30 16.68
CA ASP A 303 14.96 -26.04 15.95
C ASP A 303 14.38 -26.27 14.55
N MET A 304 13.32 -25.55 14.18
CA MET A 304 12.69 -25.70 12.87
C MET A 304 13.54 -25.06 11.77
N LYS A 305 14.73 -25.65 11.57
CA LYS A 305 15.70 -25.28 10.54
C LYS A 305 15.16 -25.73 9.19
N GLN A 306 15.07 -24.78 8.26
CA GLN A 306 14.59 -25.09 6.93
C GLN A 306 15.49 -26.16 6.28
N LYS A 307 14.89 -27.22 5.74
CA LYS A 307 15.63 -28.14 4.87
C LYS A 307 16.09 -27.34 3.64
N ARG A 308 17.41 -27.33 3.40
CA ARG A 308 18.04 -26.61 2.28
C ARG A 308 17.29 -26.87 0.99
N VAL A 309 16.86 -25.80 0.32
CA VAL A 309 16.16 -25.87 -0.97
C VAL A 309 17.20 -25.80 -2.08
N GLU A 310 17.11 -26.70 -3.07
CA GLU A 310 17.92 -26.58 -4.27
C GLU A 310 17.46 -25.35 -5.08
N ASN A 311 18.33 -24.34 -5.12
CA ASN A 311 18.14 -23.05 -5.80
C ASN A 311 17.07 -22.15 -5.14
N PRO A 312 17.45 -21.36 -4.13
CA PRO A 312 16.55 -20.41 -3.48
C PRO A 312 16.13 -19.27 -4.42
N VAL A 313 14.87 -18.87 -4.28
CA VAL A 313 14.30 -17.64 -4.88
C VAL A 313 14.15 -16.60 -3.78
N TYR A 314 14.56 -15.35 -4.03
CA TYR A 314 14.45 -14.29 -3.05
C TYR A 314 13.33 -13.33 -3.45
N THR A 315 12.46 -12.99 -2.51
CA THR A 315 11.37 -12.03 -2.72
C THR A 315 11.67 -10.77 -1.91
N LEU A 316 11.74 -9.64 -2.60
CA LEU A 316 11.91 -8.31 -2.02
C LEU A 316 10.58 -7.58 -2.15
N GLU A 317 10.05 -7.09 -1.04
CA GLU A 317 8.77 -6.39 -0.97
C GLU A 317 8.93 -5.06 -0.25
N VAL A 318 8.27 -4.02 -0.77
CA VAL A 318 8.24 -2.69 -0.16
C VAL A 318 6.80 -2.19 -0.15
N VAL A 319 6.38 -1.60 0.97
CA VAL A 319 5.07 -0.94 1.10
C VAL A 319 5.26 0.47 1.66
N GLY A 320 4.80 1.47 0.92
CA GLY A 320 4.74 2.87 1.33
C GLY A 320 3.29 3.28 1.57
N ASN A 321 2.98 3.73 2.79
CA ASN A 321 1.62 4.08 3.19
C ASN A 321 1.49 5.58 3.47
N ARG A 322 0.44 6.22 2.96
CA ARG A 322 0.02 7.57 3.36
C ARG A 322 -1.51 7.62 3.43
N TYR A 323 -2.05 7.89 4.61
CA TYR A 323 -3.48 8.04 4.84
C TYR A 323 -3.73 9.39 5.49
N ASN A 324 -4.80 10.05 5.09
CA ASN A 324 -5.34 11.20 5.79
C ASN A 324 -6.88 11.16 5.66
N PRO A 325 -7.56 10.37 6.52
CA PRO A 325 -9.01 10.24 6.48
C PRO A 325 -9.74 11.56 6.76
N SER A 326 -9.12 12.45 7.56
CA SER A 326 -9.60 13.80 7.87
C SER A 326 -9.77 14.66 6.61
N ASN A 327 -8.86 14.49 5.64
CA ASN A 327 -8.89 15.11 4.32
C ASN A 327 -9.45 14.19 3.22
N PHE A 328 -10.15 13.10 3.61
CA PHE A 328 -10.85 12.18 2.72
C PHE A 328 -9.98 11.49 1.66
N TRP A 329 -8.74 11.11 2.00
CA TRP A 329 -7.91 10.33 1.09
C TRP A 329 -7.01 9.28 1.73
N THR A 330 -6.76 8.23 0.94
CA THR A 330 -5.84 7.13 1.27
C THR A 330 -4.96 6.80 0.07
N GLY A 331 -3.71 6.40 0.33
CA GLY A 331 -2.72 6.09 -0.70
C GLY A 331 -1.75 5.00 -0.26
N ARG A 332 -1.45 4.07 -1.17
CA ARG A 332 -0.52 2.97 -0.94
C ARG A 332 0.29 2.66 -2.20
N TRP A 333 1.61 2.59 -2.03
CA TRP A 333 2.55 2.04 -3.00
C TRP A 333 2.97 0.66 -2.52
N ARG A 334 2.93 -0.35 -3.39
CA ARG A 334 3.39 -1.73 -3.11
C ARG A 334 4.30 -2.19 -4.23
N THR A 335 5.48 -2.71 -3.91
CA THR A 335 6.31 -3.43 -4.89
C THR A 335 6.65 -4.83 -4.42
N HIS A 336 6.71 -5.73 -5.38
CA HIS A 336 6.99 -7.15 -5.19
C HIS A 336 7.96 -7.59 -6.28
N TRP A 337 9.18 -7.95 -5.89
CA TRP A 337 10.29 -8.27 -6.76
C TRP A 337 10.83 -9.67 -6.47
N VAL A 338 10.77 -10.55 -7.46
CA VAL A 338 11.22 -11.94 -7.38
C VAL A 338 12.57 -12.08 -8.09
N VAL A 339 13.59 -12.47 -7.35
CA VAL A 339 14.97 -12.71 -7.80
C VAL A 339 15.17 -14.21 -8.02
N ASP A 340 15.19 -14.64 -9.27
CA ASP A 340 15.46 -16.02 -9.70
C ASP A 340 16.88 -16.13 -10.25
N GLN A 341 17.77 -16.73 -9.45
CA GLN A 341 19.18 -16.90 -9.78
C GLN A 341 19.41 -17.94 -10.90
N ILE A 342 18.53 -18.95 -11.04
CA ILE A 342 18.67 -19.98 -12.09
C ILE A 342 18.27 -19.42 -13.44
N ALA A 343 17.10 -18.77 -13.50
CA ALA A 343 16.60 -18.15 -14.73
C ALA A 343 17.41 -16.90 -15.12
N GLY A 344 18.29 -16.42 -14.23
CA GLY A 344 19.10 -15.22 -14.41
C GLY A 344 18.23 -13.97 -14.58
N LYS A 345 17.11 -13.87 -13.84
CA LYS A 345 16.11 -12.81 -14.01
C LYS A 345 15.54 -12.32 -12.69
N VAL A 346 15.34 -11.01 -12.62
CA VAL A 346 14.56 -10.36 -11.58
C VAL A 346 13.25 -9.88 -12.22
N LYS A 347 12.10 -10.22 -11.63
CA LYS A 347 10.76 -9.82 -12.11
C LYS A 347 10.08 -8.99 -11.05
N GLY A 348 9.54 -7.84 -11.43
CA GLY A 348 8.86 -6.90 -10.53
C GLY A 348 7.42 -6.69 -10.90
N THR A 349 6.58 -6.46 -9.90
CA THR A 349 5.30 -5.76 -10.04
C THR A 349 5.29 -4.57 -9.10
N ILE A 350 4.84 -3.42 -9.63
CA ILE A 350 4.60 -2.18 -8.92
C ILE A 350 3.10 -1.93 -8.96
N ASN A 351 2.51 -1.66 -7.80
CA ASN A 351 1.09 -1.34 -7.62
C ASN A 351 0.96 -0.01 -6.88
N VAL A 352 0.12 0.88 -7.42
CA VAL A 352 -0.18 2.17 -6.80
C VAL A 352 -1.69 2.30 -6.72
N ASP A 353 -2.19 2.46 -5.50
CA ASP A 353 -3.61 2.60 -5.19
C ASP A 353 -3.81 3.91 -4.44
N VAL A 354 -4.70 4.77 -4.94
CA VAL A 354 -5.08 6.04 -4.30
C VAL A 354 -6.59 6.17 -4.35
N HIS A 355 -7.21 6.55 -3.24
CA HIS A 355 -8.64 6.81 -3.12
C HIS A 355 -8.84 8.21 -2.54
N TYR A 356 -9.68 9.01 -3.19
CA TYR A 356 -10.13 10.32 -2.71
C TYR A 356 -11.66 10.37 -2.75
N TYR A 357 -12.28 10.69 -1.62
CA TYR A 357 -13.71 10.53 -1.39
C TYR A 357 -14.41 11.77 -0.81
N GLU A 358 -13.80 12.96 -0.91
CA GLU A 358 -14.49 14.20 -0.59
C GLU A 358 -15.58 14.50 -1.63
N GLN A 359 -16.85 14.49 -1.20
CA GLN A 359 -18.02 14.81 -2.04
C GLN A 359 -18.14 13.96 -3.33
N GLY A 360 -17.48 12.80 -3.38
CA GLY A 360 -17.41 11.91 -4.54
C GLY A 360 -16.69 10.60 -4.20
N ASN A 361 -16.31 9.85 -5.23
CA ASN A 361 -15.39 8.71 -5.10
C ASN A 361 -14.54 8.70 -6.37
N VAL A 362 -13.23 8.88 -6.21
CA VAL A 362 -12.23 8.82 -7.28
C VAL A 362 -11.14 7.87 -6.83
N GLN A 363 -10.86 6.85 -7.65
CA GLN A 363 -9.83 5.85 -7.38
C GLN A 363 -8.83 5.79 -8.54
N LEU A 364 -7.55 5.76 -8.19
CA LEU A 364 -6.46 5.27 -9.01
C LEU A 364 -6.14 3.85 -8.55
N ALA A 365 -6.04 2.91 -9.47
CA ALA A 365 -5.45 1.60 -9.24
C ALA A 365 -4.56 1.24 -10.43
N THR A 366 -3.26 1.08 -10.20
CA THR A 366 -2.29 0.73 -11.25
C THR A 366 -1.64 -0.62 -10.99
N LYS A 367 -1.17 -1.24 -12.08
CA LYS A 367 -0.33 -2.43 -12.04
C LYS A 367 0.67 -2.37 -13.19
N HIS A 368 1.95 -2.14 -12.87
CA HIS A 368 3.05 -2.19 -13.81
C HIS A 368 3.90 -3.43 -13.52
N THR A 369 4.14 -4.26 -14.54
CA THR A 369 4.96 -5.48 -14.42
C THR A 369 6.14 -5.40 -15.37
N THR A 370 7.34 -5.69 -14.85
CA THR A 370 8.61 -5.47 -15.52
C THR A 370 9.63 -6.55 -15.14
N SER A 371 10.73 -6.67 -15.89
CA SER A 371 11.79 -7.62 -15.57
C SER A 371 13.14 -7.21 -16.15
N PHE A 372 14.22 -7.50 -15.43
CA PHE A 372 15.60 -7.24 -15.84
C PHE A 372 16.49 -8.47 -15.60
N PRO A 373 17.62 -8.62 -16.32
CA PRO A 373 18.54 -9.73 -16.10
C PRO A 373 19.23 -9.64 -14.73
N TYR A 374 19.43 -10.78 -14.09
CA TYR A 374 20.18 -10.88 -12.83
C TYR A 374 21.65 -10.48 -13.04
N PRO A 375 22.25 -9.61 -12.19
CA PRO A 375 23.67 -9.24 -12.32
C PRO A 375 24.59 -10.42 -11.94
N THR A 376 25.35 -10.93 -12.91
CA THR A 376 26.26 -12.09 -12.71
C THR A 376 27.57 -11.72 -12.04
N GLU A 377 28.03 -10.46 -12.15
CA GLU A 377 29.33 -10.00 -11.65
C GLU A 377 29.19 -8.75 -10.75
N PRO A 378 30.06 -8.58 -9.73
CA PRO A 378 30.12 -7.36 -8.94
C PRO A 378 30.67 -6.19 -9.78
N ASN A 379 29.96 -5.07 -9.79
CA ASN A 379 30.35 -3.88 -10.55
C ASN A 379 31.12 -2.90 -9.65
N GLY A 380 32.44 -2.90 -9.77
CA GLY A 380 33.32 -2.04 -8.97
C GLY A 380 33.21 -2.37 -7.47
N SER A 381 32.64 -1.45 -6.70
CA SER A 381 32.40 -1.60 -5.26
C SER A 381 30.99 -2.10 -4.89
N GLN A 382 30.09 -2.27 -5.86
CA GLN A 382 28.70 -2.69 -5.59
C GLN A 382 28.57 -4.22 -5.57
N SER A 383 28.06 -4.76 -4.45
CA SER A 383 27.63 -6.16 -4.37
C SER A 383 26.48 -6.44 -5.35
N ILE A 384 26.23 -7.71 -5.67
CA ILE A 384 25.13 -8.11 -6.56
C ILE A 384 23.78 -7.65 -5.96
N ALA A 385 23.60 -7.81 -4.65
CA ALA A 385 22.43 -7.31 -3.92
C ALA A 385 22.23 -5.79 -4.08
N SER A 386 23.30 -5.01 -3.93
CA SER A 386 23.25 -3.55 -4.12
C SER A 386 22.92 -3.16 -5.56
N GLN A 387 23.44 -3.88 -6.55
CA GLN A 387 23.11 -3.65 -7.97
C GLN A 387 21.64 -3.96 -8.31
N ILE A 388 21.07 -5.03 -7.72
CA ILE A 388 19.66 -5.38 -7.87
C ILE A 388 18.79 -4.24 -7.34
N VAL A 389 19.01 -3.80 -6.10
CA VAL A 389 18.23 -2.69 -5.50
C VAL A 389 18.45 -1.36 -6.23
N THR A 390 19.67 -1.07 -6.70
CA THR A 390 19.95 0.11 -7.53
C THR A 390 19.19 0.07 -8.86
N THR A 391 18.98 -1.11 -9.43
CA THR A 391 18.22 -1.29 -10.68
C THR A 391 16.72 -1.15 -10.43
N ILE A 392 16.22 -1.72 -9.32
CA ILE A 392 14.84 -1.53 -8.83
C ILE A 392 14.56 -0.03 -8.64
N SER A 393 15.40 0.69 -7.87
CA SER A 393 15.27 2.13 -7.63
C SER A 393 15.12 2.95 -8.93
N LYS A 394 15.93 2.65 -9.95
CA LYS A 394 15.85 3.30 -11.27
C LYS A 394 14.53 3.00 -11.99
N ILE A 395 14.06 1.75 -11.95
CA ILE A 395 12.81 1.35 -12.60
C ILE A 395 11.61 2.00 -11.88
N GLU A 396 11.57 1.98 -10.55
CA GLU A 396 10.50 2.61 -9.75
C GLU A 396 10.49 4.14 -9.93
N THR A 397 11.65 4.78 -9.99
CA THR A 397 11.77 6.22 -10.27
C THR A 397 11.26 6.56 -11.67
N ASN A 398 11.65 5.79 -12.70
CA ASN A 398 11.16 6.00 -14.06
C ASN A 398 9.64 5.81 -14.16
N TYR A 399 9.09 4.81 -13.47
CA TYR A 399 7.64 4.57 -13.46
C TYR A 399 6.87 5.68 -12.74
N HIS A 400 7.40 6.24 -11.65
CA HIS A 400 6.82 7.42 -11.01
C HIS A 400 6.80 8.64 -11.96
N LEU A 401 7.87 8.90 -12.71
CA LEU A 401 7.89 9.97 -13.71
C LEU A 401 6.89 9.70 -14.85
N GLU A 402 6.82 8.47 -15.36
CA GLU A 402 5.84 8.05 -16.36
C GLU A 402 4.39 8.26 -15.90
N LEU A 403 4.07 7.96 -14.63
CA LEU A 403 2.74 8.24 -14.07
C LEU A 403 2.40 9.74 -14.09
N ASN A 404 3.35 10.60 -13.74
CA ASN A 404 3.15 12.05 -13.76
C ASN A 404 2.90 12.57 -15.19
N ASP A 405 3.64 12.08 -16.18
CA ASP A 405 3.43 12.41 -17.60
C ASP A 405 2.07 11.93 -18.12
N VAL A 406 1.65 10.71 -17.76
CA VAL A 406 0.32 10.17 -18.10
C VAL A 406 -0.79 11.01 -17.49
N TYR A 407 -0.64 11.50 -16.25
CA TYR A 407 -1.62 12.39 -15.62
C TYR A 407 -1.73 13.74 -16.33
N ASN A 408 -0.60 14.33 -16.72
CA ASN A 408 -0.57 15.56 -17.51
C ASN A 408 -1.28 15.38 -18.87
N GLU A 409 -1.00 14.29 -19.59
CA GLU A 409 -1.66 13.97 -20.86
C GLU A 409 -3.18 13.73 -20.70
N LEU A 410 -3.59 13.00 -19.67
CA LEU A 410 -4.99 12.70 -19.37
C LEU A 410 -5.80 13.99 -19.12
N GLY A 411 -5.20 14.93 -18.38
CA GLY A 411 -5.74 16.26 -18.10
C GLY A 411 -5.96 17.10 -19.37
N GLU A 412 -4.92 17.25 -20.19
CA GLU A 412 -4.97 18.16 -21.35
C GLU A 412 -5.73 17.61 -22.55
N LYS A 413 -5.59 16.31 -22.85
CA LYS A 413 -6.10 15.70 -24.08
C LYS A 413 -7.38 14.90 -23.82
N SER A 414 -7.29 13.87 -22.99
CA SER A 414 -8.35 12.85 -22.86
C SER A 414 -9.63 13.39 -22.23
N PHE A 415 -9.56 14.04 -21.06
CA PHE A 415 -10.75 14.63 -20.42
C PHE A 415 -11.34 15.76 -21.27
N ARG A 416 -10.50 16.55 -21.94
CA ARG A 416 -10.93 17.63 -22.84
C ARG A 416 -11.66 17.12 -24.09
N ALA A 417 -11.28 15.94 -24.59
CA ALA A 417 -11.96 15.25 -25.69
C ALA A 417 -13.33 14.69 -25.26
N LEU A 418 -13.43 14.12 -24.04
CA LEU A 418 -14.69 13.62 -23.48
C LEU A 418 -15.71 14.75 -23.25
N ARG A 419 -15.30 15.82 -22.56
CA ARG A 419 -16.17 16.98 -22.30
C ARG A 419 -15.38 18.28 -22.31
N ARG A 420 -15.71 19.14 -23.27
CA ARG A 420 -15.18 20.51 -23.33
C ARG A 420 -15.77 21.35 -22.19
N ALA A 421 -14.93 22.11 -21.49
CA ALA A 421 -15.39 23.10 -20.49
C ALA A 421 -16.35 24.16 -21.06
N LEU A 422 -16.18 24.51 -22.35
CA LEU A 422 -17.11 25.34 -23.11
C LEU A 422 -17.39 24.75 -24.50
N PRO A 423 -18.60 25.00 -25.06
CA PRO A 423 -18.91 24.76 -26.47
C PRO A 423 -17.85 25.31 -27.45
N VAL A 424 -17.89 24.86 -28.70
CA VAL A 424 -16.94 25.31 -29.75
C VAL A 424 -16.92 26.83 -29.92
N THR A 425 -18.07 27.48 -29.72
CA THR A 425 -18.27 28.94 -29.74
C THR A 425 -17.54 29.69 -28.62
N ARG A 426 -16.95 29.00 -27.62
CA ARG A 426 -16.34 29.57 -26.40
C ARG A 426 -17.30 30.44 -25.58
N GLN A 427 -18.62 30.18 -25.68
CA GLN A 427 -19.68 30.85 -24.92
C GLN A 427 -20.57 29.80 -24.25
N LYS A 428 -21.22 30.15 -23.14
CA LYS A 428 -22.25 29.31 -22.52
C LYS A 428 -23.41 29.10 -23.52
N VAL A 429 -24.08 27.96 -23.41
CA VAL A 429 -25.24 27.64 -24.26
C VAL A 429 -26.35 28.66 -24.01
N ASP A 430 -26.82 29.27 -25.10
CA ASP A 430 -27.98 30.15 -25.10
C ASP A 430 -29.26 29.29 -25.25
N TRP A 431 -29.90 29.00 -24.13
CA TRP A 431 -31.06 28.10 -24.08
C TRP A 431 -32.30 28.66 -24.81
N ASP A 432 -32.44 29.98 -24.91
CA ASP A 432 -33.52 30.62 -25.67
C ASP A 432 -33.34 30.38 -27.17
N LYS A 433 -32.09 30.46 -27.67
CA LYS A 433 -31.78 30.07 -29.06
C LYS A 433 -31.98 28.58 -29.30
N VAL A 434 -31.62 27.71 -28.35
CA VAL A 434 -31.77 26.24 -28.50
C VAL A 434 -33.25 25.84 -28.58
N THR A 435 -34.13 26.44 -27.77
CA THR A 435 -35.57 26.14 -27.80
C THR A 435 -36.27 26.68 -29.05
N GLY A 436 -35.79 27.79 -29.63
CA GLY A 436 -36.30 28.34 -30.89
C GLY A 436 -35.79 27.66 -32.17
N TYR A 437 -34.68 26.90 -32.12
CA TYR A 437 -34.02 26.32 -33.29
C TYR A 437 -34.70 25.01 -33.74
N THR A 438 -35.63 25.10 -34.68
CA THR A 438 -36.14 23.92 -35.42
C THR A 438 -35.11 23.46 -36.47
N LEU A 439 -33.99 22.88 -35.99
CA LEU A 439 -32.81 22.52 -36.79
C LEU A 439 -33.13 21.75 -38.09
N GLY A 440 -34.15 20.89 -38.07
CA GLY A 440 -34.61 20.14 -39.25
C GLY A 440 -35.20 21.00 -40.38
N VAL A 441 -35.76 22.18 -40.08
CA VAL A 441 -36.35 23.08 -41.08
C VAL A 441 -35.26 23.76 -41.89
N ASP A 442 -34.21 24.30 -41.25
CA ASP A 442 -33.16 25.01 -41.97
C ASP A 442 -32.16 24.06 -42.66
N LEU A 443 -31.94 22.86 -42.12
CA LEU A 443 -31.26 21.78 -42.86
C LEU A 443 -32.02 21.35 -44.13
N SER A 444 -33.37 21.42 -44.13
CA SER A 444 -34.17 21.12 -45.33
C SER A 444 -34.03 22.20 -46.41
N LYS A 445 -33.94 23.49 -46.02
CA LYS A 445 -33.77 24.62 -46.96
C LYS A 445 -32.38 24.69 -47.58
N ALA A 446 -31.35 24.25 -46.86
CA ALA A 446 -29.96 24.21 -47.33
C ALA A 446 -29.68 23.06 -48.34
N ARG A 447 -30.69 22.24 -48.67
CA ARG A 447 -30.61 21.12 -49.64
C ARG A 447 -31.31 21.41 -50.99
N THR A 448 -31.86 22.61 -51.15
CA THR A 448 -32.44 23.15 -52.40
C THR A 448 -31.67 24.39 -52.85
#